data_AF-A0A4Z0K3U6-F1
#
_entry.id   AF-A0A4Z0K3U6-F1
#
_cell.length_a   1.000
_cell.length_b   1.000
_cell.length_c   1.000
_cell.angle_alpha   90.00
_cell.angle_beta   90.00
_cell.angle_gamma   90.00
#
_symmetry.space_group_name_H-M   'P 1'
#
loop_
_entity.id
_entity.type
_entity.pdbx_description
1 polymer ?
#
loop_
_entity_poly.entity_id
_entity_poly.type
_entity_poly.pdbx_seq_one_letter_code
_entity_poly.pdbx_strand_id
1 'polypeptide(L)'
;MTSSTSPAMVLPACLLTLGSLTACSGIDANSESADPRPVHSPAETLRPAETNDSGTAGAGESGTGAIDPGWDVAAQEAEDVFLSLHEADSALEFRAVDSDGTILWSAQRPRVCSGFLVSGSANGPVAVLMDQQSGAGGSLASTASGFDLHTGKRLWGPVEVPGPLLGSGLVFAGPPKDFIGAGGPRTALDPASGVELATEDDSSPRILALLDSHLVLSDGEELVGEDLEGRRLWTRPVADLGLTAAEARETPWETVGGSHALIGSGGRQRTLIDLRSGDTIATDIDSAGFDSHSRTLVTSDSTLHGFDLDGTKRWDAPLDGDAELAAVGAGFIVTESGAGDADDDGTQSRSADDGQILDAAEEAPEHGDFGAPHHISDSGALLVGDPASPLLIPTEDRPAQY
;
A
#
# COMPACT_ATOMS: atom_id res chain seq x y z
N MET A 1 -13.78 42.11 18.00
CA MET A 1 -12.33 41.80 18.01
C MET A 1 -12.15 40.59 18.89
N THR A 2 -12.29 39.40 18.32
CA THR A 2 -12.05 38.14 19.01
C THR A 2 -11.34 37.24 18.01
N SER A 3 -10.13 36.88 18.42
CA SER A 3 -9.10 36.13 17.71
C SER A 3 -9.63 34.83 17.10
N SER A 4 -9.51 34.70 15.79
CA SER A 4 -9.55 33.42 15.09
C SER A 4 -8.19 32.76 15.31
N THR A 5 -8.19 31.61 15.97
CA THR A 5 -7.01 30.76 16.12
C THR A 5 -7.41 29.40 15.59
N SER A 6 -7.11 29.17 14.32
CA SER A 6 -7.16 27.85 13.69
C SER A 6 -6.08 26.97 14.31
N PRO A 7 -6.40 25.80 14.86
CA PRO A 7 -5.40 24.76 15.06
C PRO A 7 -5.15 24.07 13.71
N ALA A 8 -3.87 23.93 13.37
CA ALA A 8 -3.40 23.19 12.21
C ALA A 8 -3.67 21.70 12.45
N MET A 9 -4.53 21.13 11.61
CA MET A 9 -4.84 19.71 11.54
C MET A 9 -3.74 19.05 10.69
N VAL A 10 -2.91 18.24 11.32
CA VAL A 10 -1.93 17.37 10.67
C VAL A 10 -2.47 15.96 10.88
N LEU A 11 -3.04 15.39 9.83
CA LEU A 11 -3.47 14.00 9.77
C LEU A 11 -2.77 13.37 8.55
N PRO A 12 -2.30 12.11 8.65
CA PRO A 12 -1.43 11.52 7.65
C PRO A 12 -2.27 11.11 6.46
N ALA A 13 -2.49 12.06 5.55
CA ALA A 13 -2.52 11.69 4.16
C ALA A 13 -1.18 11.00 3.88
N CYS A 14 -1.18 9.67 3.78
CA CYS A 14 -0.13 8.94 3.07
C CYS A 14 -0.21 9.33 1.59
N LEU A 15 0.12 10.60 1.34
CA LEU A 15 0.75 11.01 0.12
C LEU A 15 1.99 10.12 0.03
N LEU A 16 1.91 9.10 -0.81
CA LEU A 16 3.05 8.72 -1.63
C LEU A 16 3.38 9.93 -2.51
N THR A 17 3.89 10.99 -1.90
CA THR A 17 4.91 11.83 -2.52
C THR A 17 6.09 10.90 -2.76
N LEU A 18 6.01 10.12 -3.84
CA LEU A 18 7.19 9.85 -4.63
C LEU A 18 7.75 11.23 -4.95
N GLY A 19 8.68 11.67 -4.10
CA GLY A 19 9.43 12.88 -4.28
C GLY A 19 9.96 12.81 -5.69
N SER A 20 9.34 13.58 -6.59
CA SER A 20 9.74 13.68 -7.97
C SER A 20 11.10 14.38 -7.94
N LEU A 21 12.16 13.61 -7.74
CA LEU A 21 13.54 14.00 -7.94
C LEU A 21 13.72 14.23 -9.44
N THR A 22 13.13 15.31 -9.93
CA THR A 22 13.30 15.87 -11.26
C THR A 22 14.64 16.58 -11.30
N ALA A 23 15.70 15.80 -11.15
CA ALA A 23 17.06 16.14 -11.49
C ALA A 23 17.82 14.83 -11.77
N CYS A 24 17.38 14.08 -12.78
CA CYS A 24 18.09 12.91 -13.32
C CYS A 24 19.32 13.36 -14.14
N SER A 25 20.21 14.13 -13.52
CA SER A 25 21.43 14.63 -14.16
C SER A 25 22.57 14.57 -13.18
N GLY A 26 23.16 13.36 -13.10
CA GLY A 26 24.52 13.13 -12.65
C GLY A 26 24.73 13.18 -11.15
N ILE A 27 24.62 12.03 -10.47
CA ILE A 27 25.42 11.65 -9.30
C ILE A 27 25.61 10.12 -9.33
N ASP A 28 26.87 9.70 -9.22
CA ASP A 28 27.44 8.34 -9.08
C ASP A 28 26.79 7.16 -9.80
N ALA A 29 27.13 7.01 -11.08
CA ALA A 29 26.89 5.82 -11.92
C ALA A 29 27.73 4.58 -11.52
N ASN A 30 28.25 4.51 -10.29
CA ASN A 30 29.18 3.45 -9.85
C ASN A 30 28.59 2.44 -8.86
N SER A 31 27.37 2.65 -8.36
CA SER A 31 26.68 1.62 -7.58
C SER A 31 26.05 0.63 -8.56
N GLU A 32 26.63 -0.56 -8.68
CA GLU A 32 26.12 -1.61 -9.57
C GLU A 32 24.85 -2.23 -8.96
N SER A 33 23.81 -2.38 -9.78
CA SER A 33 22.60 -3.08 -9.39
C SER A 33 22.90 -4.55 -9.13
N ALA A 34 22.47 -5.04 -7.97
CA ALA A 34 22.63 -6.43 -7.59
C ALA A 34 21.28 -7.12 -7.52
N ASP A 35 21.15 -8.27 -8.19
CA ASP A 35 20.00 -9.14 -8.01
C ASP A 35 19.79 -9.51 -6.54
N PRO A 36 18.55 -9.82 -6.13
CA PRO A 36 18.26 -10.26 -4.79
C PRO A 36 19.16 -11.42 -4.36
N ARG A 37 19.68 -11.32 -3.15
CA ARG A 37 20.47 -12.35 -2.50
C ARG A 37 19.75 -12.83 -1.26
N PRO A 38 19.62 -14.15 -1.05
CA PRO A 38 19.08 -14.67 0.19
C PRO A 38 19.89 -14.19 1.40
N VAL A 39 19.20 -13.77 2.45
CA VAL A 39 19.79 -13.30 3.71
C VAL A 39 19.47 -14.29 4.83
N HIS A 40 18.18 -14.56 5.07
CA HIS A 40 17.66 -15.47 6.09
C HIS A 40 18.21 -15.17 7.49
N SER A 41 18.15 -13.92 7.91
CA SER A 41 18.52 -13.48 9.25
C SER A 41 17.41 -12.63 9.87
N PRO A 42 17.20 -12.69 11.19
CA PRO A 42 16.25 -11.81 11.86
C PRO A 42 16.68 -10.35 11.69
N ALA A 43 15.70 -9.46 11.52
CA ALA A 43 15.88 -8.02 11.65
C ALA A 43 16.13 -7.61 13.11
N GLU A 44 16.44 -6.34 13.35
CA GLU A 44 16.77 -5.86 14.68
C GLU A 44 15.52 -5.83 15.57
N THR A 45 15.55 -6.52 16.71
CA THR A 45 14.47 -6.42 17.71
C THR A 45 14.69 -5.20 18.59
N LEU A 46 13.77 -4.25 18.55
CA LEU A 46 13.72 -3.13 19.47
C LEU A 46 13.24 -3.63 20.84
N ARG A 47 13.98 -3.26 21.87
CA ARG A 47 13.51 -3.46 23.25
C ARG A 47 12.69 -2.25 23.66
N PRO A 48 11.51 -2.43 24.29
CA PRO A 48 10.84 -1.32 24.96
C PRO A 48 11.85 -0.65 25.90
N ALA A 49 12.01 0.67 25.77
CA ALA A 49 12.93 1.40 26.63
C ALA A 49 12.51 1.17 28.09
N GLU A 50 13.44 0.74 28.95
CA GLU A 50 13.21 0.71 30.40
C GLU A 50 13.00 2.16 30.88
N THR A 51 11.76 2.65 30.87
CA THR A 51 11.36 3.90 31.52
C THR A 51 11.37 3.69 33.04
N ASN A 52 12.57 3.60 33.60
CA ASN A 52 12.78 3.65 35.04
C ASN A 52 13.27 5.05 35.44
N ASP A 53 12.33 5.90 35.88
CA ASP A 53 12.65 6.84 36.97
C ASP A 53 11.44 7.16 37.85
N SER A 54 10.71 6.12 38.27
CA SER A 54 9.94 6.07 39.54
C SER A 54 9.30 4.70 39.67
N GLY A 55 9.93 3.84 40.47
CA GLY A 55 9.65 2.41 40.48
C GLY A 55 8.21 2.00 40.81
N THR A 56 7.95 0.77 40.39
CA THR A 56 6.90 -0.21 40.75
C THR A 56 5.76 -0.43 39.74
N ALA A 57 6.00 -1.38 38.84
CA ALA A 57 5.20 -2.58 38.47
C ALA A 57 5.77 -3.01 37.11
N GLY A 58 5.98 -4.26 36.74
CA GLY A 58 5.69 -5.59 37.23
C GLY A 58 6.05 -6.47 36.02
N ALA A 59 6.59 -7.68 36.23
CA ALA A 59 7.02 -8.54 35.13
C ALA A 59 5.89 -8.78 34.12
N GLY A 60 6.06 -8.20 32.94
CA GLY A 60 5.33 -8.48 31.70
C GLY A 60 6.36 -8.66 30.58
N GLU A 61 7.33 -9.56 30.79
CA GLU A 61 8.17 -10.10 29.71
C GLU A 61 7.33 -11.09 28.89
N SER A 62 6.34 -10.60 28.15
CA SER A 62 5.57 -11.39 27.18
C SER A 62 5.09 -10.57 25.98
N GLY A 63 5.66 -9.40 25.70
CA GLY A 63 5.42 -8.71 24.43
C GLY A 63 6.45 -9.16 23.41
N THR A 64 6.00 -9.71 22.28
CA THR A 64 6.87 -9.91 21.11
C THR A 64 7.38 -8.54 20.67
N GLY A 65 8.62 -8.20 21.03
CA GLY A 65 9.16 -6.84 20.83
C GLY A 65 9.08 -6.41 19.37
N ALA A 66 8.75 -5.13 19.14
CA ALA A 66 8.73 -4.56 17.80
C ALA A 66 10.08 -4.77 17.11
N ILE A 67 10.02 -5.11 15.83
CA ILE A 67 11.17 -5.31 14.96
C ILE A 67 11.35 -4.06 14.11
N ASP A 68 12.60 -3.65 13.98
CA ASP A 68 13.07 -2.62 13.05
C ASP A 68 13.75 -3.30 11.86
N PRO A 69 13.08 -3.39 10.71
CA PRO A 69 13.66 -3.89 9.46
C PRO A 69 14.69 -2.94 8.84
N GLY A 70 14.80 -1.72 9.34
CA GLY A 70 15.60 -0.62 8.78
C GLY A 70 14.96 0.03 7.56
N TRP A 71 13.62 0.03 7.47
CA TRP A 71 12.90 0.63 6.34
C TRP A 71 12.77 2.14 6.48
N ASP A 72 13.05 2.85 5.39
CA ASP A 72 12.99 4.33 5.32
C ASP A 72 11.82 4.83 4.47
N VAL A 73 11.00 3.91 3.94
CA VAL A 73 9.76 4.22 3.20
C VAL A 73 8.64 3.24 3.61
N ALA A 74 7.39 3.59 3.28
CA ALA A 74 6.23 2.74 3.49
C ALA A 74 6.42 1.34 2.88
N ALA A 75 6.09 0.31 3.65
CA ALA A 75 6.17 -1.07 3.20
C ALA A 75 4.94 -1.48 2.38
N GLN A 76 5.14 -2.34 1.39
CA GLN A 76 4.07 -3.00 0.65
C GLN A 76 4.08 -4.49 1.00
N GLU A 77 2.91 -5.07 1.17
CA GLU A 77 2.75 -6.45 1.66
C GLU A 77 1.95 -7.29 0.67
N ALA A 78 2.34 -8.56 0.56
CA ALA A 78 1.50 -9.61 -0.01
C ALA A 78 1.90 -10.98 0.55
N GLU A 79 0.90 -11.77 0.94
CA GLU A 79 1.08 -13.11 1.52
C GLU A 79 2.07 -13.11 2.69
N ASP A 80 1.91 -12.17 3.64
CA ASP A 80 2.69 -12.08 4.88
C ASP A 80 4.18 -11.75 4.66
N VAL A 81 4.54 -11.28 3.47
CA VAL A 81 5.88 -10.76 3.16
C VAL A 81 5.80 -9.29 2.81
N PHE A 82 6.60 -8.51 3.53
CA PHE A 82 6.71 -7.06 3.40
C PHE A 82 7.96 -6.70 2.62
N LEU A 83 7.82 -5.78 1.66
CA LEU A 83 8.92 -5.20 0.91
C LEU A 83 8.97 -3.69 1.14
N SER A 84 10.16 -3.21 1.48
CA SER A 84 10.47 -1.78 1.47
C SER A 84 11.97 -1.59 1.20
N LEU A 85 12.45 -0.35 1.30
CA LEU A 85 13.86 -0.01 1.08
C LEU A 85 14.47 0.69 2.29
N HIS A 86 15.77 0.49 2.43
CA HIS A 86 16.68 1.21 3.29
C HIS A 86 17.55 2.15 2.42
N GLU A 87 17.67 3.41 2.81
CA GLU A 87 18.50 4.41 2.17
C GLU A 87 19.93 4.44 2.72
N ALA A 88 20.79 3.53 2.24
CA ALA A 88 22.21 3.57 2.58
C ALA A 88 22.96 4.69 1.82
N ASP A 89 24.05 5.24 2.38
CA ASP A 89 24.79 6.39 1.82
C ASP A 89 25.11 6.30 0.31
N SER A 90 25.35 5.10 -0.21
CA SER A 90 25.78 4.86 -1.59
C SER A 90 24.78 4.13 -2.50
N ALA A 91 23.72 3.55 -1.94
CA ALA A 91 22.76 2.74 -2.69
C ALA A 91 21.42 2.63 -1.95
N LEU A 92 20.37 2.28 -2.67
CA LEU A 92 19.12 1.83 -2.06
C LEU A 92 19.20 0.32 -1.85
N GLU A 93 18.87 -0.15 -0.65
CA GLU A 93 18.77 -1.58 -0.35
C GLU A 93 17.31 -1.96 -0.14
N PHE A 94 16.76 -2.73 -1.07
CA PHE A 94 15.43 -3.32 -0.94
C PHE A 94 15.51 -4.57 -0.07
N ARG A 95 14.60 -4.71 0.89
CA ARG A 95 14.56 -5.84 1.83
C ARG A 95 13.16 -6.42 1.87
N ALA A 96 13.04 -7.71 1.58
CA ALA A 96 11.84 -8.48 1.85
C ALA A 96 11.94 -9.14 3.23
N VAL A 97 10.92 -8.98 4.04
CA VAL A 97 10.85 -9.45 5.43
C VAL A 97 9.53 -10.18 5.63
N ASP A 98 9.55 -11.37 6.20
CA ASP A 98 8.33 -12.11 6.53
C ASP A 98 7.64 -11.58 7.81
N SER A 99 6.45 -12.08 8.10
CA SER A 99 5.65 -11.78 9.29
C SER A 99 6.38 -12.03 10.62
N ASP A 100 7.41 -12.87 10.63
CA ASP A 100 8.21 -13.17 11.82
C ASP A 100 9.36 -12.17 12.01
N GLY A 101 9.57 -11.27 11.05
CA GLY A 101 10.68 -10.32 11.03
C GLY A 101 11.99 -10.90 10.51
N THR A 102 11.95 -11.99 9.76
CA THR A 102 13.13 -12.55 9.09
C THR A 102 13.33 -11.87 7.74
N ILE A 103 14.51 -11.29 7.52
CA ILE A 103 14.91 -10.77 6.22
C ILE A 103 15.15 -11.96 5.28
N LEU A 104 14.27 -12.13 4.30
CA LEU A 104 14.33 -13.23 3.34
C LEU A 104 15.44 -13.02 2.31
N TRP A 105 15.46 -11.82 1.71
CA TRP A 105 16.47 -11.41 0.73
C TRP A 105 16.66 -9.90 0.73
N SER A 106 17.80 -9.46 0.20
CA SER A 106 18.04 -8.04 -0.10
C SER A 106 18.62 -7.83 -1.49
N ALA A 107 18.33 -6.67 -2.08
CA ALA A 107 18.79 -6.27 -3.41
C ALA A 107 19.25 -4.81 -3.38
N GLN A 108 20.33 -4.49 -4.11
CA GLN A 108 20.84 -3.11 -4.18
C GLN A 108 20.53 -2.49 -5.53
N ARG A 109 20.15 -1.20 -5.53
CA ARG A 109 20.02 -0.38 -6.73
C ARG A 109 20.69 0.99 -6.53
N PRO A 110 21.10 1.65 -7.63
CA PRO A 110 21.42 3.07 -7.61
C PRO A 110 20.28 3.91 -7.00
N ARG A 111 20.61 5.07 -6.43
CA ARG A 111 19.61 6.00 -5.87
C ARG A 111 18.72 6.66 -6.94
N VAL A 112 19.14 6.65 -8.21
CA VAL A 112 18.47 7.38 -9.29
C VAL A 112 17.49 6.48 -10.03
N CYS A 113 16.25 6.95 -10.20
CA CYS A 113 15.17 6.25 -10.94
C CYS A 113 14.86 4.83 -10.47
N SER A 114 15.15 4.54 -9.21
CA SER A 114 14.79 3.30 -8.54
C SER A 114 13.47 3.46 -7.80
N GLY A 115 12.68 2.41 -7.82
CA GLY A 115 11.37 2.33 -7.22
C GLY A 115 10.97 0.86 -7.13
N PHE A 116 9.93 0.58 -6.36
CA PHE A 116 9.44 -0.78 -6.20
C PHE A 116 7.93 -0.82 -6.14
N LEU A 117 7.40 -2.00 -6.40
CA LEU A 117 6.00 -2.34 -6.22
C LEU A 117 5.90 -3.83 -5.86
N VAL A 118 4.98 -4.17 -4.96
CA VAL A 118 4.51 -5.54 -4.75
C VAL A 118 3.19 -5.70 -5.49
N SER A 119 3.06 -6.76 -6.26
CA SER A 119 1.85 -7.04 -7.03
C SER A 119 1.52 -8.53 -7.03
N GLY A 120 0.23 -8.85 -6.97
CA GLY A 120 -0.26 -10.21 -7.07
C GLY A 120 -0.09 -10.78 -8.49
N SER A 121 0.09 -12.10 -8.58
CA SER A 121 0.02 -12.83 -9.85
C SER A 121 -0.63 -14.19 -9.63
N ALA A 122 -1.05 -14.84 -10.72
CA ALA A 122 -1.61 -16.19 -10.66
C ALA A 122 -0.65 -17.25 -10.08
N ASN A 123 0.66 -16.96 -10.02
CA ASN A 123 1.68 -17.85 -9.48
C ASN A 123 2.20 -17.42 -8.10
N GLY A 124 1.59 -16.40 -7.48
CA GLY A 124 2.04 -15.82 -6.22
C GLY A 124 2.54 -14.37 -6.37
N PRO A 125 2.93 -13.73 -5.27
CA PRO A 125 3.29 -12.32 -5.23
C PRO A 125 4.65 -12.04 -5.87
N VAL A 126 4.73 -10.92 -6.57
CA VAL A 126 5.89 -10.48 -7.34
C VAL A 126 6.39 -9.15 -6.79
N ALA A 127 7.66 -9.13 -6.40
CA ALA A 127 8.43 -7.92 -6.13
C ALA A 127 8.96 -7.36 -7.45
N VAL A 128 8.58 -6.14 -7.79
CA VAL A 128 9.04 -5.46 -9.00
C VAL A 128 10.03 -4.39 -8.60
N LEU A 129 11.27 -4.50 -9.07
CA LEU A 129 12.32 -3.53 -8.80
C LEU A 129 12.69 -2.80 -10.08
N MET A 130 12.62 -1.46 -10.02
CA MET A 130 13.12 -0.61 -11.09
C MET A 130 14.64 -0.48 -11.03
N ASP A 131 15.24 -0.26 -12.19
CA ASP A 131 16.68 -0.11 -12.36
C ASP A 131 16.99 0.80 -13.57
N GLN A 132 18.20 1.33 -13.64
CA GLN A 132 18.73 2.00 -14.83
C GLN A 132 19.86 1.19 -15.44
N GLN A 133 19.71 0.85 -16.72
CA GLN A 133 20.71 0.10 -17.46
C GLN A 133 21.18 0.87 -18.70
N SER A 134 22.36 0.52 -19.21
CA SER A 134 22.84 1.05 -20.48
C SER A 134 21.92 0.55 -21.61
N GLY A 135 21.11 1.46 -22.15
CA GLY A 135 20.20 1.20 -23.25
C GLY A 135 20.87 1.24 -24.62
N ALA A 136 20.06 1.04 -25.66
CA ALA A 136 20.53 1.10 -27.04
C ALA A 136 21.14 2.47 -27.36
N GLY A 137 22.35 2.47 -27.95
CA GLY A 137 23.04 3.70 -28.32
C GLY A 137 23.78 4.44 -27.19
N GLY A 138 23.90 3.83 -26.00
CA GLY A 138 24.69 4.38 -24.89
C GLY A 138 23.96 5.41 -24.03
N SER A 139 22.64 5.53 -24.17
CA SER A 139 21.76 6.27 -23.25
C SER A 139 21.36 5.39 -22.07
N LEU A 140 21.11 5.97 -20.89
CA LEU A 140 20.49 5.23 -19.79
C LEU A 140 19.01 4.98 -20.11
N ALA A 141 18.57 3.73 -19.95
CA ALA A 141 17.19 3.30 -20.10
C ALA A 141 16.66 2.83 -18.74
N SER A 142 15.44 3.25 -18.40
CA SER A 142 14.72 2.72 -17.24
C SER A 142 14.27 1.30 -17.55
N THR A 143 14.46 0.41 -16.59
CA THR A 143 14.08 -1.00 -16.70
C THR A 143 13.34 -1.45 -15.46
N ALA A 144 12.52 -2.49 -15.60
CA ALA A 144 11.87 -3.18 -14.49
C ALA A 144 12.23 -4.68 -14.54
N SER A 145 12.38 -5.30 -13.38
CA SER A 145 12.52 -6.76 -13.24
C SER A 145 11.60 -7.27 -12.15
N GLY A 146 10.94 -8.40 -12.39
CA GLY A 146 10.10 -9.07 -11.42
C GLY A 146 10.83 -10.21 -10.74
N PHE A 147 10.64 -10.31 -9.44
CA PHE A 147 11.22 -11.31 -8.56
C PHE A 147 10.12 -11.95 -7.73
N ASP A 148 10.25 -13.24 -7.47
CA ASP A 148 9.41 -13.93 -6.50
C ASP A 148 9.60 -13.27 -5.13
N LEU A 149 8.51 -12.78 -4.53
CA LEU A 149 8.58 -11.98 -3.30
C LEU A 149 9.16 -12.76 -2.11
N HIS A 150 8.96 -14.08 -2.05
CA HIS A 150 9.44 -14.92 -0.96
C HIS A 150 10.92 -15.28 -1.08
N THR A 151 11.38 -15.55 -2.30
CA THR A 151 12.70 -16.14 -2.55
C THR A 151 13.71 -15.18 -3.17
N GLY A 152 13.26 -14.06 -3.72
CA GLY A 152 14.08 -13.11 -4.48
C GLY A 152 14.52 -13.66 -5.84
N LYS A 153 14.02 -14.83 -6.26
CA LYS A 153 14.37 -15.41 -7.55
C LYS A 153 13.78 -14.58 -8.67
N ARG A 154 14.59 -14.18 -9.65
CA ARG A 154 14.11 -13.47 -10.83
C ARG A 154 13.10 -14.33 -11.62
N LEU A 155 11.93 -13.76 -11.87
CA LEU A 155 10.87 -14.33 -12.68
C LEU A 155 10.98 -13.86 -14.13
N TRP A 156 11.20 -12.56 -14.32
CA TRP A 156 11.32 -11.91 -15.63
C TRP A 156 12.21 -10.67 -15.58
N GLY A 157 12.56 -10.15 -16.76
CA GLY A 157 13.33 -8.92 -16.91
C GLY A 157 14.86 -9.09 -16.97
N PRO A 158 15.58 -7.98 -17.19
CA PRO A 158 15.07 -6.60 -17.27
C PRO A 158 14.23 -6.34 -18.53
N VAL A 159 13.11 -5.65 -18.36
CA VAL A 159 12.25 -5.13 -19.44
C VAL A 159 12.40 -3.61 -19.47
N GLU A 160 12.63 -3.04 -20.65
CA GLU A 160 12.70 -1.59 -20.83
C GLU A 160 11.32 -0.96 -20.64
N VAL A 161 11.24 0.11 -19.85
CA VAL A 161 9.99 0.82 -19.54
C VAL A 161 10.12 2.29 -19.92
N PRO A 162 9.01 2.97 -20.29
CA PRO A 162 9.08 4.33 -20.80
C PRO A 162 9.54 5.37 -19.76
N GLY A 163 9.46 5.06 -18.46
CA GLY A 163 9.87 5.94 -17.38
C GLY A 163 9.52 5.36 -15.99
N PRO A 164 9.34 6.20 -14.95
CA PRO A 164 9.02 5.75 -13.59
C PRO A 164 7.63 5.11 -13.48
N LEU A 165 7.39 4.38 -12.39
CA LEU A 165 6.06 3.94 -11.95
C LEU A 165 5.15 5.15 -11.69
N LEU A 166 3.89 5.02 -12.11
CA LEU A 166 2.77 5.82 -11.64
C LEU A 166 2.09 5.01 -10.55
N GLY A 167 1.95 5.57 -9.35
CA GLY A 167 1.65 4.83 -8.09
C GLY A 167 0.40 3.93 -8.04
N SER A 168 -0.38 3.80 -9.11
CA SER A 168 -1.52 2.87 -9.21
C SER A 168 -1.15 1.64 -10.06
N GLY A 169 -0.33 0.76 -9.48
CA GLY A 169 0.06 -0.53 -10.08
C GLY A 169 1.29 -0.50 -10.98
N LEU A 170 1.50 -1.58 -11.76
CA LEU A 170 2.60 -1.69 -12.75
C LEU A 170 2.31 -0.85 -14.02
N VAL A 171 2.10 0.45 -13.84
CA VAL A 171 1.92 1.42 -14.92
C VAL A 171 3.12 2.34 -14.95
N PHE A 172 3.81 2.41 -16.09
CA PHE A 172 4.98 3.25 -16.30
C PHE A 172 4.64 4.39 -17.24
N ALA A 173 5.21 5.57 -17.01
CA ALA A 173 4.96 6.73 -17.87
C ALA A 173 6.25 7.39 -18.34
N GLY A 174 6.30 7.66 -19.64
CA GLY A 174 7.38 8.45 -20.23
C GLY A 174 7.27 9.94 -19.90
N PRO A 175 8.31 10.72 -20.23
CA PRO A 175 8.25 12.18 -20.11
C PRO A 175 7.16 12.75 -21.04
N PRO A 176 6.46 13.83 -20.63
CA PRO A 176 5.47 14.48 -21.48
C PRO A 176 6.13 15.09 -22.73
N LYS A 177 5.47 14.98 -23.89
CA LYS A 177 5.97 15.50 -25.19
C LYS A 177 6.31 17.00 -25.13
N ASP A 178 5.53 17.78 -24.36
CA ASP A 178 5.66 19.25 -24.28
C ASP A 178 6.34 19.73 -22.99
N PHE A 179 7.00 18.85 -22.22
CA PHE A 179 7.64 19.13 -20.91
C PHE A 179 6.70 19.68 -19.81
N ILE A 180 5.45 20.01 -20.14
CA ILE A 180 4.40 20.53 -19.27
C ILE A 180 3.14 19.69 -19.57
N GLY A 181 2.62 18.93 -18.59
CA GLY A 181 1.39 18.16 -18.76
C GLY A 181 1.37 16.82 -17.99
N ALA A 182 0.25 16.09 -18.08
CA ALA A 182 -0.19 14.92 -17.31
C ALA A 182 0.67 13.62 -17.43
N GLY A 183 1.96 13.73 -17.76
CA GLY A 183 2.84 12.60 -18.08
C GLY A 183 2.70 12.13 -19.53
N GLY A 184 3.76 11.55 -20.08
CA GLY A 184 3.83 11.05 -21.45
C GLY A 184 3.02 9.78 -21.69
N PRO A 185 3.30 9.06 -22.80
CA PRO A 185 2.70 7.76 -23.08
C PRO A 185 2.93 6.79 -21.92
N ARG A 186 1.90 6.00 -21.60
CA ARG A 186 1.93 5.00 -20.53
C ARG A 186 1.99 3.58 -21.08
N THR A 187 2.59 2.69 -20.30
CA THR A 187 2.64 1.25 -20.55
C THR A 187 2.30 0.51 -19.27
N ALA A 188 1.37 -0.45 -19.33
CA ALA A 188 1.09 -1.38 -18.26
C ALA A 188 1.75 -2.73 -18.53
N LEU A 189 2.41 -3.30 -17.51
CA LEU A 189 3.05 -4.62 -17.61
C LEU A 189 2.29 -5.67 -16.79
N ASP A 190 2.25 -6.89 -17.31
CA ASP A 190 1.78 -8.07 -16.58
C ASP A 190 2.73 -8.39 -15.41
N PRO A 191 2.25 -8.38 -14.15
CA PRO A 191 3.08 -8.71 -12.99
C PRO A 191 3.74 -10.10 -13.08
N ALA A 192 3.08 -11.07 -13.69
CA ALA A 192 3.53 -12.46 -13.76
C ALA A 192 4.68 -12.66 -14.77
N SER A 193 4.70 -11.88 -15.86
CA SER A 193 5.53 -12.15 -17.03
C SER A 193 6.40 -10.99 -17.49
N GLY A 194 6.10 -9.77 -17.06
CA GLY A 194 6.73 -8.53 -17.55
C GLY A 194 6.36 -8.18 -18.98
N VAL A 195 5.38 -8.85 -19.59
CA VAL A 195 4.89 -8.57 -20.94
C VAL A 195 3.97 -7.34 -20.90
N GLU A 196 4.00 -6.53 -21.96
CA GLU A 196 3.09 -5.40 -22.12
C GLU A 196 1.63 -5.87 -22.23
N LEU A 197 0.79 -5.42 -21.31
CA LEU A 197 -0.67 -5.62 -21.36
C LEU A 197 -1.33 -4.56 -22.24
N ALA A 198 -0.90 -3.31 -22.06
CA ALA A 198 -1.41 -2.17 -22.80
C ALA A 198 -0.32 -1.11 -22.94
N THR A 199 -0.29 -0.46 -24.10
CA THR A 199 0.60 0.66 -24.39
C THR A 199 -0.22 1.77 -25.04
N GLU A 200 -0.07 2.99 -24.55
CA GLU A 200 -0.74 4.16 -25.09
C GLU A 200 -0.10 4.58 -26.43
N ASP A 201 -0.95 4.74 -27.45
CA ASP A 201 -0.64 5.46 -28.68
C ASP A 201 -1.58 6.67 -28.84
N ASP A 202 -1.46 7.41 -29.96
CA ASP A 202 -2.26 8.62 -30.20
C ASP A 202 -3.78 8.36 -30.29
N SER A 203 -4.22 7.09 -30.37
CA SER A 203 -5.62 6.65 -30.48
C SER A 203 -6.10 5.72 -29.37
N SER A 204 -5.18 5.20 -28.54
CA SER A 204 -5.53 4.34 -27.42
C SER A 204 -6.20 5.09 -26.26
N PRO A 205 -7.09 4.44 -25.50
CA PRO A 205 -7.52 4.92 -24.19
C PRO A 205 -6.33 5.19 -23.27
N ARG A 206 -6.50 6.14 -22.34
CA ARG A 206 -5.50 6.46 -21.32
C ARG A 206 -5.47 5.36 -20.27
N ILE A 207 -4.31 4.80 -19.96
CA ILE A 207 -4.12 3.84 -18.86
C ILE A 207 -4.12 4.62 -17.54
N LEU A 208 -5.07 4.32 -16.66
CA LEU A 208 -5.17 4.97 -15.34
C LEU A 208 -4.46 4.15 -14.27
N ALA A 209 -4.71 2.85 -14.21
CA ALA A 209 -4.22 1.97 -13.17
C ALA A 209 -4.19 0.51 -13.61
N LEU A 210 -3.31 -0.28 -13.00
CA LEU A 210 -3.38 -1.74 -12.99
C LEU A 210 -3.57 -2.21 -11.55
N LEU A 211 -4.77 -2.69 -11.24
CA LEU A 211 -5.21 -3.01 -9.88
C LEU A 211 -5.42 -4.53 -9.80
N ASP A 212 -4.43 -5.22 -9.23
CA ASP A 212 -4.35 -6.69 -9.27
C ASP A 212 -4.44 -7.20 -10.72
N SER A 213 -5.52 -7.88 -11.06
CA SER A 213 -5.81 -8.47 -12.37
C SER A 213 -6.71 -7.60 -13.26
N HIS A 214 -6.91 -6.32 -12.90
CA HIS A 214 -7.82 -5.41 -13.58
C HIS A 214 -7.10 -4.16 -14.11
N LEU A 215 -7.24 -3.91 -15.40
CA LEU A 215 -6.76 -2.70 -16.04
C LEU A 215 -7.89 -1.66 -16.08
N VAL A 216 -7.60 -0.45 -15.60
CA VAL A 216 -8.54 0.67 -15.64
C VAL A 216 -8.06 1.69 -16.67
N LEU A 217 -8.93 2.00 -17.62
CA LEU A 217 -8.67 2.92 -18.73
C LEU A 217 -9.67 4.09 -18.72
N SER A 218 -9.26 5.23 -19.27
CA SER A 218 -10.13 6.36 -19.59
C SER A 218 -10.20 6.54 -21.11
N ASP A 219 -11.41 6.45 -21.66
CA ASP A 219 -11.72 6.70 -23.06
C ASP A 219 -12.70 7.88 -23.16
N GLY A 220 -12.15 9.09 -23.36
CA GLY A 220 -12.94 10.32 -23.34
C GLY A 220 -13.59 10.57 -21.97
N GLU A 221 -14.92 10.52 -21.92
CA GLU A 221 -15.74 10.71 -20.71
C GLU A 221 -16.16 9.39 -20.05
N GLU A 222 -15.65 8.27 -20.56
CA GLU A 222 -15.93 6.93 -20.05
C GLU A 222 -14.71 6.35 -19.34
N LEU A 223 -14.97 5.58 -18.29
CA LEU A 223 -14.04 4.63 -17.68
C LEU A 223 -14.34 3.24 -18.20
N VAL A 224 -13.27 2.48 -18.41
CA VAL A 224 -13.34 1.10 -18.89
C VAL A 224 -12.52 0.23 -17.95
N GLY A 225 -13.13 -0.84 -17.45
CA GLY A 225 -12.44 -1.92 -16.76
C GLY A 225 -12.24 -3.12 -17.68
N GLU A 226 -11.02 -3.63 -17.75
CA GLU A 226 -10.64 -4.81 -18.51
C GLU A 226 -9.90 -5.81 -17.62
N ASP A 227 -9.97 -7.10 -17.96
CA ASP A 227 -9.07 -8.10 -17.38
C ASP A 227 -7.71 -8.13 -18.11
N LEU A 228 -6.79 -8.97 -17.61
CA LEU A 228 -5.45 -9.13 -18.19
C LEU A 228 -5.46 -9.71 -19.61
N GLU A 229 -6.55 -10.34 -20.05
CA GLU A 229 -6.71 -10.80 -21.43
C GLU A 229 -7.27 -9.72 -22.38
N GLY A 230 -7.49 -8.50 -21.87
CA GLY A 230 -8.06 -7.38 -22.62
C GLY A 230 -9.56 -7.54 -22.88
N ARG A 231 -10.25 -8.41 -22.12
CA ARG A 231 -11.71 -8.50 -22.19
C ARG A 231 -12.30 -7.37 -21.35
N ARG A 232 -13.14 -6.59 -22.00
CA ARG A 232 -13.94 -5.56 -21.34
C ARG A 232 -14.93 -6.17 -20.36
N LEU A 233 -14.82 -5.76 -19.11
CA LEU A 233 -15.70 -6.18 -18.02
C LEU A 233 -16.86 -5.20 -17.87
N TRP A 234 -16.56 -3.90 -17.90
CA TRP A 234 -17.55 -2.84 -17.75
C TRP A 234 -17.14 -1.55 -18.45
N THR A 235 -18.10 -0.64 -18.61
CA THR A 235 -17.91 0.72 -19.10
C THR A 235 -18.86 1.63 -18.34
N ARG A 236 -18.35 2.75 -17.83
CA ARG A 236 -19.14 3.69 -17.02
C ARG A 236 -18.74 5.14 -17.29
N PRO A 237 -19.70 6.08 -17.29
CA PRO A 237 -19.37 7.50 -17.35
C PRO A 237 -18.52 7.92 -16.15
N VAL A 238 -17.46 8.70 -16.39
CA VAL A 238 -16.62 9.25 -15.30
C VAL A 238 -17.45 10.09 -14.31
N ALA A 239 -18.48 10.77 -14.84
CA ALA A 239 -19.40 11.59 -14.05
C ALA A 239 -20.21 10.81 -13.01
N ASP A 240 -20.38 9.49 -13.18
CA ASP A 240 -21.03 8.64 -12.18
C ASP A 240 -20.23 8.56 -10.87
N LEU A 241 -18.92 8.81 -10.93
CA LEU A 241 -18.04 8.89 -9.76
C LEU A 241 -17.92 10.32 -9.22
N GLY A 242 -18.69 11.27 -9.76
CA GLY A 242 -18.59 12.69 -9.39
C GLY A 242 -17.32 13.37 -9.91
N LEU A 243 -16.60 12.74 -10.84
CA LEU A 243 -15.35 13.24 -11.41
C LEU A 243 -15.55 13.76 -12.83
N THR A 244 -14.65 14.63 -13.27
CA THR A 244 -14.41 14.92 -14.69
C THR A 244 -13.36 13.97 -15.25
N ALA A 245 -13.32 13.82 -16.58
CA ALA A 245 -12.28 13.03 -17.25
C ALA A 245 -10.84 13.52 -16.95
N ALA A 246 -10.66 14.81 -16.68
CA ALA A 246 -9.37 15.36 -16.29
C ALA A 246 -9.01 14.97 -14.85
N GLU A 247 -9.97 15.03 -13.92
CA GLU A 247 -9.76 14.64 -12.52
C GLU A 247 -9.48 13.14 -12.40
N ALA A 248 -10.24 12.29 -13.10
CA ALA A 248 -10.03 10.83 -13.06
C ALA A 248 -8.62 10.40 -13.51
N ARG A 249 -7.94 11.20 -14.34
CA ARG A 249 -6.56 10.93 -14.78
C ARG A 249 -5.50 11.16 -13.71
N GLU A 250 -5.79 12.06 -12.79
CA GLU A 250 -4.88 12.47 -11.70
C GLU A 250 -5.32 11.89 -10.35
N THR A 251 -6.55 11.35 -10.28
CA THR A 251 -7.09 10.74 -9.07
C THR A 251 -6.39 9.42 -8.80
N PRO A 252 -5.79 9.24 -7.61
CA PRO A 252 -5.21 7.96 -7.22
C PRO A 252 -6.25 6.85 -7.18
N TRP A 253 -5.80 5.67 -7.59
CA TRP A 253 -6.53 4.41 -7.44
C TRP A 253 -5.76 3.50 -6.49
N GLU A 254 -6.47 2.94 -5.52
CA GLU A 254 -5.94 2.03 -4.52
C GLU A 254 -6.74 0.73 -4.55
N THR A 255 -6.06 -0.41 -4.50
CA THR A 255 -6.73 -1.72 -4.49
C THR A 255 -7.14 -2.09 -3.06
N VAL A 256 -8.37 -2.56 -2.88
CA VAL A 256 -8.88 -3.08 -1.60
C VAL A 256 -9.23 -4.55 -1.78
N GLY A 257 -8.52 -5.44 -1.07
CA GLY A 257 -8.79 -6.89 -1.08
C GLY A 257 -8.70 -7.55 -2.46
N GLY A 258 -7.86 -7.04 -3.37
CA GLY A 258 -7.61 -7.58 -4.72
C GLY A 258 -8.78 -7.52 -5.72
N SER A 259 -9.96 -7.06 -5.29
CA SER A 259 -11.20 -7.15 -6.05
C SER A 259 -11.99 -5.84 -6.12
N HIS A 260 -11.62 -4.88 -5.29
CA HIS A 260 -12.26 -3.58 -5.20
C HIS A 260 -11.22 -2.47 -5.37
N ALA A 261 -11.68 -1.28 -5.72
CA ALA A 261 -10.82 -0.12 -5.80
C ALA A 261 -11.43 1.10 -5.12
N LEU A 262 -10.60 1.79 -4.36
CA LEU A 262 -10.90 3.08 -3.77
C LEU A 262 -10.39 4.19 -4.69
N ILE A 263 -11.29 5.13 -5.00
CA ILE A 263 -11.04 6.23 -5.93
C ILE A 263 -11.34 7.55 -5.22
N GLY A 264 -10.40 8.48 -5.26
CA GLY A 264 -10.55 9.83 -4.73
C GLY A 264 -9.25 10.38 -4.14
N SER A 265 -9.15 11.71 -4.02
CA SER A 265 -8.04 12.32 -3.29
C SER A 265 -8.30 12.24 -1.79
N GLY A 266 -7.32 11.78 -1.00
CA GLY A 266 -7.44 11.57 0.45
C GLY A 266 -8.26 12.65 1.17
N GLY A 267 -9.41 12.25 1.71
CA GLY A 267 -10.45 13.11 2.29
C GLY A 267 -11.83 12.43 2.30
N ARG A 268 -12.87 13.14 2.79
CA ARG A 268 -14.25 12.63 3.02
C ARG A 268 -15.11 12.42 1.75
N GLN A 269 -14.51 12.07 0.61
CA GLN A 269 -15.20 11.97 -0.69
C GLN A 269 -14.59 10.87 -1.57
N ARG A 270 -14.31 9.70 -0.98
CA ARG A 270 -13.83 8.55 -1.74
C ARG A 270 -14.99 7.64 -2.14
N THR A 271 -14.80 6.93 -3.24
CA THR A 271 -15.76 5.95 -3.77
C THR A 271 -15.11 4.59 -3.87
N LEU A 272 -15.74 3.57 -3.29
CA LEU A 272 -15.35 2.17 -3.42
C LEU A 272 -16.14 1.52 -4.55
N ILE A 273 -15.46 0.88 -5.49
CA ILE A 273 -16.07 0.15 -6.60
C ILE A 273 -15.65 -1.32 -6.63
N ASP A 274 -16.52 -2.20 -7.15
CA ASP A 274 -16.18 -3.58 -7.54
C ASP A 274 -15.44 -3.54 -8.90
N LEU A 275 -14.23 -4.09 -8.97
CA LEU A 275 -13.40 -4.05 -10.19
C LEU A 275 -13.90 -4.96 -11.31
N ARG A 276 -14.73 -5.97 -11.00
CA ARG A 276 -15.27 -6.94 -11.94
C ARG A 276 -16.57 -6.48 -12.57
N SER A 277 -17.47 -5.86 -11.81
CA SER A 277 -18.74 -5.33 -12.34
C SER A 277 -18.71 -3.84 -12.65
N GLY A 278 -17.79 -3.11 -12.03
CA GLY A 278 -17.73 -1.65 -12.07
C GLY A 278 -18.78 -1.00 -11.16
N ASP A 279 -19.54 -1.76 -10.37
CA ASP A 279 -20.59 -1.23 -9.51
C ASP A 279 -20.01 -0.45 -8.33
N THR A 280 -20.72 0.59 -7.92
CA THR A 280 -20.35 1.39 -6.73
C THR A 280 -20.86 0.70 -5.47
N ILE A 281 -19.96 0.40 -4.55
CA ILE A 281 -20.27 -0.22 -3.26
C ILE A 281 -20.60 0.83 -2.20
N ALA A 282 -19.75 1.85 -2.10
CA ALA A 282 -19.90 2.94 -1.15
C ALA A 282 -19.35 4.25 -1.74
N THR A 283 -19.94 5.38 -1.33
CA THR A 283 -19.56 6.74 -1.74
C THR A 283 -19.44 7.62 -0.51
N ASP A 284 -18.73 8.74 -0.64
CA ASP A 284 -18.56 9.72 0.45
C ASP A 284 -17.93 9.09 1.71
N ILE A 285 -17.10 8.08 1.51
CA ILE A 285 -16.39 7.39 2.59
C ILE A 285 -15.04 8.04 2.86
N ASP A 286 -14.62 7.94 4.11
CA ASP A 286 -13.34 8.42 4.60
C ASP A 286 -12.24 7.40 4.27
N SER A 287 -12.50 6.09 4.41
CA SER A 287 -11.52 5.03 4.09
C SER A 287 -12.18 3.66 3.85
N ALA A 288 -11.39 2.69 3.39
CA ALA A 288 -11.82 1.31 3.24
C ALA A 288 -10.66 0.33 3.54
N GLY A 289 -11.01 -0.86 4.01
CA GLY A 289 -10.10 -1.98 4.22
C GLY A 289 -10.78 -3.31 3.93
N PHE A 290 -10.02 -4.40 3.94
CA PHE A 290 -10.52 -5.73 3.66
C PHE A 290 -9.96 -6.73 4.68
N ASP A 291 -10.86 -7.53 5.25
CA ASP A 291 -10.46 -8.67 6.07
C ASP A 291 -10.62 -9.97 5.28
N SER A 292 -9.50 -10.64 5.00
CA SER A 292 -9.47 -11.90 4.26
C SER A 292 -10.10 -13.07 5.04
N HIS A 293 -10.04 -13.03 6.38
CA HIS A 293 -10.52 -14.08 7.26
C HIS A 293 -12.06 -14.21 7.21
N SER A 294 -12.77 -13.12 7.45
CA SER A 294 -14.24 -13.03 7.37
C SER A 294 -14.76 -12.72 5.96
N ARG A 295 -13.84 -12.41 5.02
CA ARG A 295 -14.14 -11.92 3.67
C ARG A 295 -15.08 -10.71 3.71
N THR A 296 -14.76 -9.73 4.55
CA THR A 296 -15.56 -8.53 4.77
C THR A 296 -14.83 -7.31 4.23
N LEU A 297 -15.52 -6.53 3.41
CA LEU A 297 -15.09 -5.16 3.08
C LEU A 297 -15.58 -4.24 4.17
N VAL A 298 -14.68 -3.46 4.73
CA VAL A 298 -14.99 -2.49 5.77
C VAL A 298 -14.80 -1.10 5.19
N THR A 299 -15.78 -0.23 5.36
CA THR A 299 -15.65 1.19 5.00
C THR A 299 -15.96 2.06 6.22
N SER A 300 -15.32 3.22 6.29
CA SER A 300 -15.60 4.20 7.34
C SER A 300 -16.15 5.50 6.76
N ASP A 301 -17.16 6.05 7.40
CA ASP A 301 -17.55 7.44 7.33
C ASP A 301 -17.74 7.98 8.76
N SER A 302 -18.88 8.61 9.09
CA SER A 302 -19.31 8.78 10.49
C SER A 302 -19.65 7.47 11.22
N THR A 303 -19.69 6.36 10.50
CA THR A 303 -20.01 5.01 10.94
C THR A 303 -19.11 4.00 10.23
N LEU A 304 -18.92 2.83 10.84
CA LEU A 304 -18.31 1.70 10.18
C LEU A 304 -19.39 0.87 9.50
N HIS A 305 -19.08 0.38 8.31
CA HIS A 305 -19.95 -0.51 7.55
C HIS A 305 -19.17 -1.75 7.14
N GLY A 306 -19.78 -2.93 7.30
CA GLY A 306 -19.28 -4.19 6.76
C GLY A 306 -20.10 -4.65 5.58
N PHE A 307 -19.45 -5.04 4.49
CA PHE A 307 -20.07 -5.56 3.28
C PHE A 307 -19.50 -6.92 2.89
N ASP A 308 -20.36 -7.75 2.30
CA ASP A 308 -19.95 -8.84 1.43
C ASP A 308 -19.16 -8.31 0.22
N LEU A 309 -18.39 -9.20 -0.41
CA LEU A 309 -17.65 -8.90 -1.64
C LEU A 309 -18.54 -8.58 -2.85
N ASP A 310 -19.84 -8.84 -2.78
CA ASP A 310 -20.80 -8.45 -3.82
C ASP A 310 -21.47 -7.09 -3.54
N GLY A 311 -21.04 -6.39 -2.48
CA GLY A 311 -21.62 -5.13 -2.04
C GLY A 311 -22.82 -5.26 -1.11
N THR A 312 -23.26 -6.47 -0.76
CA THR A 312 -24.36 -6.64 0.19
C THR A 312 -23.91 -6.22 1.58
N LYS A 313 -24.59 -5.22 2.15
CA LYS A 313 -24.27 -4.76 3.51
C LYS A 313 -24.64 -5.82 4.56
N ARG A 314 -23.68 -6.16 5.41
CA ARG A 314 -23.82 -7.13 6.52
C ARG A 314 -24.19 -6.45 7.83
N TRP A 315 -23.46 -5.40 8.19
CA TRP A 315 -23.61 -4.73 9.49
C TRP A 315 -23.22 -3.25 9.41
N ASP A 316 -23.69 -2.50 10.42
CA ASP A 316 -23.30 -1.12 10.70
C ASP A 316 -22.83 -1.06 12.16
N ALA A 317 -21.78 -0.29 12.44
CA ALA A 317 -21.29 -0.06 13.78
C ALA A 317 -20.98 1.43 14.01
N PRO A 318 -21.26 1.97 15.21
CA PRO A 318 -20.95 3.37 15.50
C PRO A 318 -19.45 3.59 15.56
N LEU A 319 -19.00 4.72 15.02
CA LEU A 319 -17.65 5.24 15.18
C LEU A 319 -17.70 6.37 16.21
N ASP A 320 -16.84 6.32 17.22
CA ASP A 320 -16.92 7.23 18.37
C ASP A 320 -16.24 8.57 18.06
N GLY A 321 -16.97 9.67 18.17
CA GLY A 321 -16.40 11.01 18.08
C GLY A 321 -15.74 11.30 16.74
N ASP A 322 -14.43 11.56 16.78
CA ASP A 322 -13.53 11.79 15.66
C ASP A 322 -12.61 10.59 15.38
N ALA A 323 -12.98 9.39 15.84
CA ALA A 323 -12.24 8.19 15.53
C ALA A 323 -12.21 7.93 14.02
N GLU A 324 -11.10 7.36 13.55
CA GLU A 324 -10.88 6.99 12.16
C GLU A 324 -10.50 5.52 12.05
N LEU A 325 -10.75 4.92 10.89
CA LEU A 325 -10.30 3.56 10.61
C LEU A 325 -8.79 3.56 10.40
N ALA A 326 -8.08 2.83 11.25
CA ALA A 326 -6.62 2.73 11.22
C ALA A 326 -6.16 1.52 10.37
N ALA A 327 -6.74 0.33 10.62
CA ALA A 327 -6.41 -0.88 9.86
C ALA A 327 -7.52 -1.93 9.91
N VAL A 328 -7.51 -2.85 8.94
CA VAL A 328 -8.40 -4.01 8.84
C VAL A 328 -7.59 -5.21 8.40
N GLY A 329 -7.75 -6.35 9.09
CA GLY A 329 -7.07 -7.61 8.74
C GLY A 329 -7.07 -8.61 9.89
N ALA A 330 -6.74 -9.87 9.60
CA ALA A 330 -6.67 -10.99 10.55
C ALA A 330 -7.91 -11.16 11.47
N GLY A 331 -9.10 -10.80 10.97
CA GLY A 331 -10.36 -10.85 11.72
C GLY A 331 -10.69 -9.57 12.50
N PHE A 332 -9.83 -8.55 12.44
CA PHE A 332 -9.93 -7.35 13.26
C PHE A 332 -10.15 -6.08 12.43
N ILE A 333 -10.81 -5.12 13.06
CA ILE A 333 -10.89 -3.72 12.67
C ILE A 333 -10.29 -2.92 13.81
N VAL A 334 -9.31 -2.08 13.51
CA VAL A 334 -8.73 -1.16 14.49
C VAL A 334 -9.10 0.27 14.11
N THR A 335 -9.66 0.99 15.05
CA THR A 335 -9.93 2.43 14.93
C THR A 335 -9.10 3.20 15.95
N GLU A 336 -8.64 4.38 15.55
CA GLU A 336 -7.88 5.28 16.41
C GLU A 336 -8.69 6.55 16.65
N SER A 337 -8.80 6.95 17.92
CA SER A 337 -9.46 8.21 18.30
C SER A 337 -8.62 9.40 17.83
N GLY A 338 -9.26 10.45 17.30
CA GLY A 338 -8.55 11.69 16.95
C GLY A 338 -7.95 12.36 18.19
N ALA A 339 -6.97 13.25 17.98
CA ALA A 339 -6.17 13.87 19.04
C ALA A 339 -6.97 14.84 19.96
N GLY A 340 -7.86 14.29 20.77
CA GLY A 340 -8.63 14.96 21.81
C GLY A 340 -8.27 14.45 23.20
N ASP A 341 -7.94 15.37 24.12
CA ASP A 341 -7.53 15.19 25.52
C ASP A 341 -6.74 13.91 25.87
N ALA A 342 -5.42 14.11 26.01
CA ALA A 342 -4.30 13.17 26.16
C ALA A 342 -4.33 12.18 27.36
N ASP A 343 -5.50 11.71 27.80
CA ASP A 343 -5.64 10.73 28.89
C ASP A 343 -6.25 9.37 28.44
N ASP A 344 -6.76 9.25 27.21
CA ASP A 344 -7.15 7.97 26.59
C ASP A 344 -6.39 7.81 25.26
N ASP A 345 -5.28 7.05 25.23
CA ASP A 345 -4.71 6.49 24.00
C ASP A 345 -5.71 5.45 23.46
N GLY A 346 -6.79 5.95 22.86
CA GLY A 346 -8.00 5.18 22.61
C GLY A 346 -7.99 4.47 21.27
N THR A 347 -7.16 3.44 21.12
CA THR A 347 -7.40 2.45 20.07
C THR A 347 -8.57 1.55 20.48
N GLN A 348 -9.44 1.23 19.52
CA GLN A 348 -10.56 0.32 19.74
C GLN A 348 -10.48 -0.79 18.69
N SER A 349 -10.57 -2.03 19.17
CA SER A 349 -10.60 -3.22 18.31
C SER A 349 -12.03 -3.75 18.18
N ARG A 350 -12.40 -4.16 16.97
CA ARG A 350 -13.69 -4.77 16.65
C ARG A 350 -13.50 -6.01 15.80
N SER A 351 -14.46 -6.92 15.87
CA SER A 351 -14.56 -8.06 14.95
C SER A 351 -14.93 -7.57 13.55
N ALA A 352 -14.19 -8.00 12.53
CA ALA A 352 -14.52 -7.73 11.14
C ALA A 352 -15.79 -8.47 10.67
N ASP A 353 -16.15 -9.58 11.33
CA ASP A 353 -17.30 -10.41 10.94
C ASP A 353 -18.64 -9.73 11.24
N ASP A 354 -18.75 -9.06 12.39
CA ASP A 354 -20.02 -8.52 12.91
C ASP A 354 -19.94 -7.09 13.48
N GLY A 355 -18.76 -6.45 13.45
CA GLY A 355 -18.55 -5.07 13.90
C GLY A 355 -18.62 -4.86 15.42
N GLN A 356 -18.73 -5.93 16.21
CA GLN A 356 -18.79 -5.85 17.68
C GLN A 356 -17.44 -5.45 18.27
N ILE A 357 -17.47 -4.65 19.34
CA ILE A 357 -16.27 -4.30 20.11
C ILE A 357 -15.72 -5.56 20.78
N LEU A 358 -14.42 -5.76 20.66
CA LEU A 358 -13.69 -6.82 21.33
C LEU A 358 -13.15 -6.27 22.67
N ASP A 359 -13.32 -7.03 23.74
CA ASP A 359 -12.77 -6.65 25.05
C ASP A 359 -11.24 -6.74 25.00
N ALA A 360 -10.51 -5.78 25.61
CA ALA A 360 -9.04 -5.72 25.55
C ALA A 360 -8.31 -6.98 26.08
N ALA A 361 -8.99 -7.86 26.83
CA ALA A 361 -8.46 -9.14 27.29
C ALA A 361 -8.70 -10.31 26.30
N GLU A 362 -9.57 -10.10 25.32
CA GLU A 362 -9.85 -11.02 24.21
C GLU A 362 -9.31 -10.39 22.92
N GLU A 363 -8.08 -10.76 22.57
CA GLU A 363 -7.64 -10.92 21.18
C GLU A 363 -7.20 -9.68 20.37
N ALA A 364 -7.13 -8.47 20.95
CA ALA A 364 -6.49 -7.35 20.26
C ALA A 364 -4.97 -7.57 20.15
N PRO A 365 -4.33 -7.31 18.99
CA PRO A 365 -2.89 -7.41 18.89
C PRO A 365 -2.24 -6.30 19.71
N GLU A 366 -1.46 -6.66 20.74
CA GLU A 366 -0.76 -5.69 21.59
C GLU A 366 0.26 -4.91 20.74
N HIS A 367 -0.01 -3.64 20.47
CA HIS A 367 0.88 -2.75 19.72
C HIS A 367 1.72 -1.82 20.62
N GLY A 368 1.57 -1.96 21.94
CA GLY A 368 2.37 -1.24 22.94
C GLY A 368 2.37 0.28 22.75
N ASP A 369 3.49 0.92 23.10
CA ASP A 369 3.70 2.37 23.01
C ASP A 369 3.89 2.89 21.56
N PHE A 370 3.64 2.06 20.53
CA PHE A 370 3.91 2.40 19.13
C PHE A 370 2.71 3.00 18.37
N GLY A 371 1.57 3.19 19.05
CA GLY A 371 0.34 3.73 18.46
C GLY A 371 -0.46 2.69 17.67
N ALA A 372 -1.56 3.11 17.05
CA ALA A 372 -2.42 2.21 16.28
C ALA A 372 -1.68 1.59 15.09
N PRO A 373 -1.94 0.32 14.76
CA PRO A 373 -1.46 -0.26 13.51
C PRO A 373 -2.10 0.46 12.32
N HIS A 374 -1.30 0.66 11.27
CA HIS A 374 -1.74 1.18 9.99
C HIS A 374 -1.81 0.08 8.91
N HIS A 375 -1.37 -1.15 9.25
CA HIS A 375 -1.54 -2.35 8.44
C HIS A 375 -1.66 -3.59 9.33
N ILE A 376 -2.50 -4.55 8.93
CA ILE A 376 -2.63 -5.87 9.56
C ILE A 376 -2.58 -6.91 8.44
N SER A 377 -1.54 -7.75 8.45
CA SER A 377 -1.40 -8.85 7.49
C SER A 377 -2.38 -10.00 7.79
N ASP A 378 -2.52 -10.93 6.86
CA ASP A 378 -3.42 -12.09 7.00
C ASP A 378 -3.04 -13.01 8.18
N SER A 379 -1.74 -13.14 8.45
CA SER A 379 -1.19 -13.84 9.61
C SER A 379 -1.36 -13.08 10.94
N GLY A 380 -1.72 -11.79 10.89
CA GLY A 380 -1.87 -10.93 12.07
C GLY A 380 -0.62 -10.16 12.47
N ALA A 381 0.47 -10.21 11.71
CA ALA A 381 1.58 -9.29 11.90
C ALA A 381 1.17 -7.85 11.56
N LEU A 382 1.68 -6.88 12.32
CA LEU A 382 1.27 -5.48 12.26
C LEU A 382 2.38 -4.58 11.76
N LEU A 383 2.03 -3.55 11.00
CA LEU A 383 2.87 -2.36 10.85
C LEU A 383 2.40 -1.27 11.79
N VAL A 384 3.32 -0.71 12.58
CA VAL A 384 3.06 0.34 13.59
C VAL A 384 4.09 1.48 13.49
N GLY A 385 3.89 2.56 14.24
CA GLY A 385 4.77 3.73 14.22
C GLY A 385 4.52 4.64 13.02
N ASP A 386 5.58 5.28 12.51
CA ASP A 386 5.48 6.16 11.34
C ASP A 386 5.22 5.34 10.07
N PRO A 387 4.10 5.54 9.35
CA PRO A 387 3.83 4.82 8.10
C PRO A 387 4.90 5.02 7.02
N ALA A 388 5.68 6.10 7.09
CA ALA A 388 6.80 6.34 6.19
C ALA A 388 8.06 5.54 6.55
N SER A 389 8.17 5.01 7.77
CA SER A 389 9.30 4.17 8.20
C SER A 389 8.79 3.18 9.25
N PRO A 390 7.98 2.19 8.83
CA PRO A 390 7.18 1.41 9.77
C PRO A 390 8.02 0.37 10.51
N LEU A 391 7.60 0.12 11.75
CA LEU A 391 8.08 -1.02 12.55
C LEU A 391 7.14 -2.22 12.35
N LEU A 392 7.68 -3.42 12.50
CA LEU A 392 6.92 -4.67 12.39
C LEU A 392 6.70 -5.26 13.78
N ILE A 393 5.46 -5.55 14.14
CA ILE A 393 5.15 -6.42 15.27
C ILE A 393 4.83 -7.80 14.70
N PRO A 394 5.64 -8.83 14.99
CA PRO A 394 5.40 -10.17 14.47
C PRO A 394 4.09 -10.76 14.93
N THR A 395 3.61 -11.76 14.20
CA THR A 395 2.53 -12.60 14.69
C THR A 395 2.95 -13.25 16.00
N GLU A 396 2.21 -13.00 17.08
CA GLU A 396 2.43 -13.76 18.30
C GLU A 396 2.11 -15.23 18.03
N ASP A 397 2.95 -16.12 18.55
CA ASP A 397 2.81 -17.57 18.47
C ASP A 397 1.52 -18.00 19.19
N ARG A 398 0.35 -17.78 18.57
CA ARG A 398 -0.96 -18.09 19.16
C ARG A 398 -1.07 -19.61 19.22
N PRO A 399 -1.18 -20.23 20.41
CA PRO A 399 -1.52 -21.65 20.46
C PRO A 399 -2.90 -21.82 19.81
N ALA A 400 -2.96 -22.63 18.75
CA ALA A 400 -4.21 -22.98 18.09
C ALA A 400 -5.23 -23.44 19.14
N GLN A 401 -6.29 -22.65 19.34
CA GLN A 401 -7.41 -23.07 20.16
C GLN A 401 -8.19 -24.14 19.36
N TYR A 402 -8.19 -25.36 19.89
CA TYR A 402 -8.83 -26.56 19.32
C TYR A 402 -10.33 -26.64 19.56
#